data_AF-A0A962AWY2-F1
#
_entry.id   AF-A0A962AWY2-F1
#
_cell.length_a   1.000
_cell.length_b   1.000
_cell.length_c   1.000
_cell.angle_alpha   90.00
_cell.angle_beta   90.00
_cell.angle_gamma   90.00
#
_symmetry.space_group_name_H-M   'P 1'
#
loop_
_entity.id
_entity.type
_entity.pdbx_description
1 polymer ?
#
loop_
_entity_poly.entity_id
_entity_poly.type
_entity_poly.pdbx_seq_one_letter_code
_entity_poly.pdbx_strand_id
1 'polypeptide(L)'
;VFMDATRFTQFGRWSGEIGYPGGAIRVQPENALATRDRSWGVRSVGEPETGGAPATAAPQIFFLWAPMIWDDLCTHAIFFEDAASRQLHGEGKIAPRYATPGGVPGTEDPRLRRMTGVAHKLNYAPGTRRAQGGEIVMLDEFGERHAISFEPILRFQMKGLGYRHQKWAHGVWRGELAMEGEVWDCETLDPLAVDNVHIQQLVRTRWGDRRGVGIVEQLCLGPHATSGFAGFLDGAP
;
A
#
# COMPACT_ATOMS: atom_id res chain seq x y z
N VAL A 1 -8.11 -14.24 15.73
CA VAL A 1 -7.17 -13.17 15.32
C VAL A 1 -7.29 -13.01 13.82
N PHE A 2 -7.61 -11.81 13.30
CA PHE A 2 -7.69 -11.59 11.85
C PHE A 2 -6.31 -11.36 11.22
N MET A 3 -5.45 -10.62 11.92
CA MET A 3 -4.05 -10.39 11.53
C MET A 3 -3.21 -10.08 12.77
N ASP A 4 -2.01 -10.65 12.82
CA ASP A 4 -0.92 -10.25 13.71
C ASP A 4 0.36 -10.30 12.87
N ALA A 5 0.87 -9.14 12.49
CA ALA A 5 1.93 -9.05 11.51
C ALA A 5 2.97 -8.00 11.88
N THR A 6 4.22 -8.33 11.64
CA THR A 6 5.32 -7.36 11.60
C THR A 6 5.52 -6.93 10.15
N ARG A 7 5.85 -5.65 9.95
CA ARG A 7 6.11 -5.08 8.64
C ARG A 7 7.36 -4.21 8.66
N PHE A 8 8.05 -4.21 7.54
CA PHE A 8 9.22 -3.40 7.27
C PHE A 8 9.12 -2.79 5.88
N THR A 9 9.46 -1.50 5.78
CA THR A 9 9.50 -0.75 4.53
C THR A 9 10.89 -0.19 4.31
N GLN A 10 11.47 -0.47 3.15
CA GLN A 10 12.77 0.07 2.70
C GLN A 10 12.57 1.06 1.58
N PHE A 11 13.43 2.07 1.57
CA PHE A 11 13.56 3.04 0.50
C PHE A 11 14.90 2.85 -0.19
N GLY A 12 14.94 3.07 -1.50
CA GLY A 12 16.17 2.90 -2.27
C GLY A 12 16.02 3.30 -3.73
N ARG A 13 16.78 2.61 -4.57
CA ARG A 13 16.74 2.73 -6.03
C ARG A 13 16.77 1.35 -6.67
N TRP A 14 16.03 1.18 -7.75
CA TRP A 14 16.09 -0.02 -8.57
C TRP A 14 17.07 0.16 -9.72
N SER A 15 17.72 -0.91 -10.14
CA SER A 15 18.54 -0.95 -11.34
C SER A 15 18.48 -2.34 -11.95
N GLY A 16 18.56 -2.44 -13.27
CA GLY A 16 18.55 -3.73 -13.97
C GLY A 16 17.77 -3.67 -15.27
N GLU A 17 17.15 -4.78 -15.63
CA GLU A 17 16.36 -4.92 -16.85
C GLU A 17 15.06 -5.68 -16.55
N ILE A 18 13.95 -5.21 -17.11
CA ILE A 18 12.66 -5.89 -17.07
C ILE A 18 12.35 -6.38 -18.47
N GLY A 19 12.43 -7.69 -18.69
CA GLY A 19 12.01 -8.33 -19.93
C GLY A 19 10.51 -8.64 -19.92
N TYR A 20 9.84 -8.41 -21.05
CA TYR A 20 8.44 -8.74 -21.28
C TYR A 20 8.23 -9.08 -22.76
N PRO A 21 7.09 -9.68 -23.17
CA PRO A 21 6.91 -10.13 -24.56
C PRO A 21 7.10 -9.03 -25.62
N GLY A 22 6.89 -7.77 -25.27
CA GLY A 22 7.07 -6.60 -26.14
C GLY A 22 8.48 -5.98 -26.14
N GLY A 23 9.43 -6.52 -25.36
CA GLY A 23 10.81 -6.03 -25.33
C GLY A 23 11.43 -6.00 -23.93
N ALA A 24 12.35 -5.05 -23.71
CA ALA A 24 13.03 -4.88 -22.44
C ALA A 24 13.01 -3.40 -21.99
N ILE A 25 12.84 -3.18 -20.68
CA ILE A 25 12.99 -1.87 -20.06
C ILE A 25 14.27 -1.88 -19.24
N ARG A 26 15.23 -1.02 -19.61
CA ARG A 26 16.42 -0.78 -18.80
C ARG A 26 16.08 0.17 -17.65
N VAL A 27 16.25 -0.30 -16.42
CA VAL A 27 16.01 0.45 -15.19
C VAL A 27 17.32 1.06 -14.71
N GLN A 28 17.38 2.38 -14.67
CA GLN A 28 18.55 3.15 -14.23
C GLN A 28 18.31 3.75 -12.84
N PRO A 29 19.22 3.56 -11.88
CA PRO A 29 18.99 3.97 -10.49
C PRO A 29 18.82 5.48 -10.31
N GLU A 30 19.35 6.29 -11.22
CA GLU A 30 19.19 7.74 -11.24
C GLU A 30 17.71 8.15 -11.36
N ASN A 31 16.92 7.34 -12.06
CA ASN A 31 15.53 7.64 -12.42
C ASN A 31 14.52 6.65 -11.81
N ALA A 32 14.98 5.67 -11.03
CA ALA A 32 14.14 4.59 -10.51
C ALA A 32 14.18 4.55 -8.98
N LEU A 33 13.42 5.45 -8.36
CA LEU A 33 13.20 5.41 -6.92
C LEU A 33 12.44 4.14 -6.55
N ALA A 34 12.81 3.53 -5.42
CA ALA A 34 12.32 2.23 -5.00
C ALA A 34 11.72 2.29 -3.60
N THR A 35 10.64 1.53 -3.43
CA THR A 35 10.16 1.09 -2.13
C THR A 35 10.11 -0.43 -2.13
N ARG A 36 10.42 -1.05 -0.99
CA ARG A 36 10.22 -2.48 -0.77
C ARG A 36 9.43 -2.66 0.50
N ASP A 37 8.36 -3.43 0.40
CA ASP A 37 7.56 -3.86 1.53
C ASP A 37 7.84 -5.32 1.86
N ARG A 38 7.92 -5.63 3.16
CA ARG A 38 7.92 -7.00 3.65
C ARG A 38 7.09 -7.08 4.92
N SER A 39 6.07 -7.93 4.93
CA SER A 39 5.32 -8.28 6.13
C SER A 39 5.25 -9.78 6.37
N TRP A 40 5.31 -10.21 7.63
CA TRP A 40 5.23 -11.62 8.06
C TRP A 40 4.45 -11.73 9.38
N GLY A 41 3.96 -12.93 9.69
CA GLY A 41 3.12 -13.20 10.87
C GLY A 41 1.85 -13.96 10.49
N VAL A 42 0.84 -13.89 11.36
CA VAL A 42 -0.49 -14.47 11.14
C VAL A 42 -1.27 -13.55 10.21
N ARG A 43 -1.62 -14.06 9.03
CA ARG A 43 -2.32 -13.30 7.97
C ARG A 43 -3.38 -14.16 7.31
N SER A 44 -4.44 -13.53 6.82
CA SER A 44 -5.50 -14.15 6.04
C SER A 44 -5.10 -14.38 4.57
N VAL A 45 -3.91 -14.93 4.34
CA VAL A 45 -3.33 -15.19 3.02
C VAL A 45 -2.61 -16.53 2.99
N GLY A 46 -2.50 -17.14 1.81
CA GLY A 46 -1.97 -18.48 1.66
C GLY A 46 -3.01 -19.56 1.95
N GLU A 47 -2.53 -20.75 2.29
CA GLU A 47 -3.40 -21.90 2.57
C GLU A 47 -4.14 -21.73 3.90
N PRO A 48 -5.46 -22.01 3.94
CA PRO A 48 -6.21 -21.94 5.17
C PRO A 48 -5.79 -23.06 6.11
N GLU A 49 -5.69 -22.73 7.40
CA GLU A 49 -5.62 -23.74 8.45
C GLU A 49 -6.89 -24.61 8.42
N THR A 50 -6.72 -25.92 8.57
CA THR A 50 -7.84 -26.86 8.52
C THR A 50 -8.55 -26.95 9.87
N GLY A 51 -9.88 -27.12 9.86
CA GLY A 51 -10.66 -27.38 11.08
C GLY A 51 -11.10 -26.15 11.88
N GLY A 52 -10.87 -24.93 11.38
CA GLY A 52 -11.46 -23.72 11.95
C GLY A 52 -12.98 -23.65 11.78
N ALA A 53 -13.69 -23.11 12.78
CA ALA A 53 -15.11 -22.83 12.63
C ALA A 53 -15.35 -21.77 11.53
N PRO A 54 -16.50 -21.83 10.81
CA PRO A 54 -16.84 -20.80 9.84
C PRO A 54 -16.86 -19.41 10.46
N ALA A 55 -16.40 -18.40 9.71
CA ALA A 55 -16.53 -17.02 10.13
C ALA A 55 -18.01 -16.63 10.26
N THR A 56 -18.37 -15.98 11.38
CA THR A 56 -19.74 -15.55 11.67
C THR A 56 -20.04 -14.12 11.23
N ALA A 57 -19.03 -13.40 10.73
CA ALA A 57 -19.15 -12.05 10.22
C ALA A 57 -18.49 -11.94 8.83
N ALA A 58 -19.04 -11.05 8.00
CA ALA A 58 -18.43 -10.71 6.72
C ALA A 58 -17.05 -10.06 6.95
N PRO A 59 -16.05 -10.33 6.07
CA PRO A 59 -14.74 -9.72 6.21
C PRO A 59 -14.83 -8.20 6.01
N GLN A 60 -14.09 -7.45 6.82
CA GLN A 60 -13.93 -6.01 6.68
C GLN A 60 -12.45 -5.67 6.85
N ILE A 61 -11.97 -4.76 6.01
CA ILE A 61 -10.63 -4.20 6.13
C ILE A 61 -10.64 -2.83 5.47
N PHE A 62 -10.07 -1.83 6.13
CA PHE A 62 -9.50 -0.67 5.47
C PHE A 62 -7.99 -0.73 5.67
N PHE A 63 -7.24 -0.66 4.59
CA PHE A 63 -5.78 -0.65 4.59
C PHE A 63 -5.30 0.46 3.66
N LEU A 64 -4.37 1.26 4.16
CA LEU A 64 -3.65 2.27 3.41
C LEU A 64 -2.16 2.18 3.77
N TRP A 65 -1.28 2.10 2.77
CA TRP A 65 0.17 2.10 2.97
C TRP A 65 0.82 3.11 2.03
N ALA A 66 1.56 4.05 2.60
CA ALA A 66 1.97 5.26 1.91
C ALA A 66 3.45 5.63 2.16
N PRO A 67 4.41 4.93 1.55
CA PRO A 67 5.81 5.36 1.51
C PRO A 67 5.99 6.47 0.47
N MET A 68 6.68 7.53 0.86
CA MET A 68 6.95 8.68 -0.01
C MET A 68 8.41 9.10 0.13
N ILE A 69 8.98 9.54 -0.98
CA ILE A 69 10.38 9.91 -1.13
C ILE A 69 10.44 11.38 -1.52
N TRP A 70 11.28 12.10 -0.77
CA TRP A 70 11.57 13.52 -0.93
C TRP A 70 13.08 13.68 -1.17
N ASP A 71 13.55 14.88 -1.50
CA ASP A 71 14.96 15.09 -1.85
C ASP A 71 15.93 14.75 -0.71
N ASP A 72 15.56 15.04 0.54
CA ASP A 72 16.39 14.91 1.75
C ASP A 72 15.88 13.87 2.76
N LEU A 73 14.64 13.38 2.62
CA LEU A 73 14.01 12.45 3.57
C LEU A 73 13.02 11.50 2.89
N CYS A 74 12.55 10.53 3.65
CA CYS A 74 11.43 9.65 3.33
C CYS A 74 10.35 9.78 4.42
N THR A 75 9.09 9.68 4.02
CA THR A 75 7.97 9.56 4.94
C THR A 75 7.24 8.24 4.71
N HIS A 76 6.65 7.69 5.75
CA HIS A 76 5.85 6.47 5.68
C HIS A 76 4.64 6.63 6.58
N ALA A 77 3.47 6.25 6.08
CA ALA A 77 2.28 6.08 6.89
C ALA A 77 1.59 4.76 6.55
N ILE A 78 0.98 4.13 7.55
CA ILE A 78 0.18 2.92 7.40
C ILE A 78 -1.07 3.01 8.27
N PHE A 79 -2.18 2.47 7.77
CA PHE A 79 -3.47 2.49 8.43
C PHE A 79 -4.13 1.13 8.31
N PHE A 80 -4.70 0.67 9.42
CA PHE A 80 -5.73 -0.36 9.46
C PHE A 80 -6.92 0.18 10.25
N GLU A 81 -8.08 0.22 9.62
CA GLU A 81 -9.30 0.77 10.23
C GLU A 81 -10.47 -0.22 10.13
N ASP A 82 -11.36 -0.16 11.12
CA ASP A 82 -12.59 -0.96 11.15
C ASP A 82 -13.77 -0.29 10.42
N ALA A 83 -14.95 -0.93 10.43
CA ALA A 83 -16.13 -0.40 9.74
C ALA A 83 -16.58 1.00 10.21
N ALA A 84 -16.34 1.33 11.49
CA ALA A 84 -16.64 2.63 12.07
C ALA A 84 -15.48 3.64 11.88
N SER A 85 -14.48 3.29 11.06
CA SER A 85 -13.26 4.05 10.82
C SER A 85 -12.44 4.29 12.08
N ARG A 86 -12.53 3.38 13.05
CA ARG A 86 -11.63 3.40 14.21
C ARG A 86 -10.32 2.75 13.79
N GLN A 87 -9.22 3.45 14.08
CA GLN A 87 -7.88 2.97 13.78
C GLN A 87 -7.52 1.80 14.70
N LEU A 88 -7.44 0.61 14.11
CA LEU A 88 -6.96 -0.62 14.75
C LEU A 88 -5.44 -0.63 14.83
N HIS A 89 -4.79 -0.08 13.81
CA HIS A 89 -3.36 0.19 13.78
C HIS A 89 -3.10 1.39 12.90
N GLY A 90 -2.16 2.24 13.31
CA GLY A 90 -1.56 3.15 12.36
C GLY A 90 -0.26 3.70 12.90
N GLU A 91 0.63 3.97 11.97
CA GLU A 91 2.00 4.34 12.26
C GLU A 91 2.43 5.36 11.21
N GLY A 92 3.11 6.41 11.68
CA GLY A 92 3.77 7.39 10.84
C GLY A 92 5.25 7.45 11.17
N LYS A 93 6.09 7.60 10.16
CA LYS A 93 7.55 7.71 10.31
C LYS A 93 8.12 8.73 9.35
N ILE A 94 9.14 9.44 9.80
CA ILE A 94 10.01 10.28 8.98
C ILE A 94 11.43 9.76 9.14
N ALA A 95 12.05 9.35 8.04
CA ALA A 95 13.41 8.82 8.02
C ALA A 95 14.30 9.71 7.13
N PRO A 96 15.58 9.92 7.48
CA PRO A 96 16.51 10.56 6.56
C PRO A 96 16.68 9.77 5.26
N ARG A 97 16.93 10.49 4.17
CA ARG A 97 17.31 9.86 2.90
C ARG A 97 18.83 9.86 2.78
N TYR A 98 19.37 8.72 2.39
CA TYR A 98 20.80 8.54 2.15
C TYR A 98 21.09 8.43 0.66
N ALA A 99 22.22 9.00 0.24
CA ALA A 99 22.67 8.92 -1.15
C ALA A 99 23.03 7.48 -1.54
N THR A 100 23.65 6.74 -0.61
CA THR A 100 24.11 5.36 -0.82
C THR A 100 23.67 4.45 0.33
N PRO A 101 23.54 3.13 0.11
CA PRO A 101 23.22 2.18 1.16
C PRO A 101 24.20 2.20 2.34
N GLY A 102 25.50 2.44 2.07
CA GLY A 102 26.53 2.52 3.10
C GLY A 102 26.38 3.72 4.06
N GLY A 103 25.53 4.69 3.72
CA GLY A 103 25.20 5.80 4.61
C GLY A 103 24.14 5.45 5.67
N VAL A 104 23.40 4.35 5.49
CA VAL A 104 22.31 3.97 6.41
C VAL A 104 22.91 3.45 7.72
N PRO A 105 22.61 4.06 8.88
CA PRO A 105 23.17 3.67 10.16
C PRO A 105 22.49 2.41 10.70
N GLY A 106 23.01 1.25 10.31
CA GLY A 106 22.63 -0.06 10.88
C GLY A 106 21.14 -0.37 10.80
N THR A 107 20.64 -1.08 11.82
CA THR A 107 19.26 -1.59 11.86
C THR A 107 18.23 -0.51 12.22
N GLU A 108 18.55 0.36 13.18
CA GLU A 108 17.71 1.50 13.56
C GLU A 108 18.46 2.80 13.33
N ASP A 109 17.85 3.68 12.55
CA ASP A 109 18.40 5.01 12.31
C ASP A 109 18.10 5.91 13.51
N PRO A 110 19.12 6.47 14.21
CA PRO A 110 18.89 7.35 15.36
C PRO A 110 18.17 8.65 15.00
N ARG A 111 18.09 8.99 13.71
CA ARG A 111 17.36 10.15 13.19
C ARG A 111 15.96 9.79 12.69
N LEU A 112 15.55 8.52 12.81
CA LEU A 112 14.17 8.10 12.55
C LEU A 112 13.24 8.77 13.56
N ARG A 113 12.31 9.59 13.06
CA ARG A 113 11.25 10.18 13.89
C ARG A 113 10.00 9.32 13.77
N ARG A 114 9.53 8.84 14.91
CA ARG A 114 8.24 8.13 15.02
C ARG A 114 7.15 9.15 15.34
N MET A 115 6.06 9.08 14.59
CA MET A 115 4.93 9.98 14.76
C MET A 115 4.03 9.45 15.88
N THR A 116 3.40 10.34 16.63
CA THR A 116 2.50 10.01 17.74
C THR A 116 1.08 9.72 17.26
N GLY A 117 0.71 10.20 16.07
CA GLY A 117 -0.59 9.96 15.46
C GLY A 117 -0.54 10.09 13.95
N VAL A 118 -1.51 9.44 13.30
CA VAL A 118 -1.73 9.55 11.85
C VAL A 118 -3.22 9.74 11.56
N ALA A 119 -3.54 10.43 10.48
CA ALA A 119 -4.90 10.54 9.95
C ALA A 119 -4.85 10.65 8.43
N HIS A 120 -5.96 10.37 7.76
CA HIS A 120 -6.10 10.57 6.33
C HIS A 120 -7.41 11.28 5.99
N LYS A 121 -7.42 11.95 4.83
CA LYS A 121 -8.61 12.44 4.15
C LYS A 121 -8.51 12.02 2.70
N LEU A 122 -9.29 11.03 2.30
CA LEU A 122 -9.28 10.49 0.95
C LEU A 122 -10.50 10.97 0.17
N ASN A 123 -10.27 11.32 -1.09
CA ASN A 123 -11.34 11.55 -2.06
C ASN A 123 -11.37 10.34 -3.01
N TYR A 124 -12.54 9.80 -3.28
CA TYR A 124 -12.70 8.62 -4.13
C TYR A 124 -13.26 9.00 -5.50
N ALA A 125 -12.85 8.26 -6.53
CA ALA A 125 -13.47 8.36 -7.84
C ALA A 125 -14.91 7.78 -7.76
N PRO A 126 -15.93 8.51 -8.22
CA PRO A 126 -17.33 8.07 -8.16
C PRO A 126 -17.54 6.68 -8.77
N GLY A 127 -18.42 5.89 -8.15
CA GLY A 127 -18.70 4.52 -8.55
C GLY A 127 -17.55 3.52 -8.29
N THR A 128 -16.48 3.94 -7.59
CA THR A 128 -15.33 3.08 -7.30
C THR A 128 -14.91 3.18 -5.83
N ARG A 129 -13.96 2.33 -5.42
CA ARG A 129 -13.25 2.47 -4.15
C ARG A 129 -11.86 3.09 -4.29
N ARG A 130 -11.51 3.59 -5.48
CA ARG A 130 -10.17 4.11 -5.81
C ARG A 130 -10.01 5.55 -5.35
N ALA A 131 -9.02 5.82 -4.51
CA ALA A 131 -8.65 7.18 -4.14
C ALA A 131 -8.15 7.94 -5.38
N GLN A 132 -8.76 9.09 -5.65
CA GLN A 132 -8.34 10.02 -6.72
C GLN A 132 -7.44 11.16 -6.18
N GLY A 133 -7.14 11.12 -4.89
CA GLY A 133 -6.27 12.08 -4.21
C GLY A 133 -6.64 12.15 -2.74
N GLY A 134 -5.88 12.92 -1.99
CA GLY A 134 -6.15 13.09 -0.57
C GLY A 134 -5.00 13.74 0.18
N GLU A 135 -5.12 13.68 1.50
CA GLU A 135 -4.13 14.14 2.45
C GLU A 135 -3.85 13.03 3.46
N ILE A 136 -2.57 12.84 3.77
CA ILE A 136 -2.11 12.07 4.91
C ILE A 136 -1.51 13.06 5.91
N VAL A 137 -1.88 12.87 7.17
CA VAL A 137 -1.49 13.72 8.28
C VAL A 137 -0.67 12.88 9.23
N MET A 138 0.45 13.40 9.67
CA MET A 138 1.22 12.85 10.77
C MET A 138 1.38 13.90 11.87
N LEU A 139 1.24 13.47 13.13
CA LEU A 139 1.50 14.30 14.30
C LEU A 139 2.81 13.87 14.93
N ASP A 140 3.69 14.79 15.24
CA ASP A 140 4.92 14.47 15.98
C ASP A 140 4.73 14.56 17.50
N GLU A 141 5.81 14.34 18.25
CA GLU A 141 5.79 14.36 19.72
C GLU A 141 5.54 15.75 20.33
N PHE A 142 5.71 16.81 19.54
CA PHE A 142 5.45 18.20 19.94
C PHE A 142 4.05 18.67 19.52
N GLY A 143 3.27 17.80 18.88
CA GLY A 143 1.96 18.13 18.33
C GLY A 143 2.02 18.89 17.01
N GLU A 144 3.20 18.98 16.36
CA GLU A 144 3.32 19.57 15.03
C GLU A 144 2.58 18.69 14.02
N ARG A 145 1.78 19.33 13.16
CA ARG A 145 1.01 18.67 12.11
C ARG A 145 1.77 18.69 10.78
N HIS A 146 2.18 17.53 10.32
CA HIS A 146 2.75 17.33 8.99
C HIS A 146 1.67 16.84 8.01
N ALA A 147 1.14 17.76 7.22
CA ALA A 147 0.11 17.51 6.21
C ALA A 147 0.75 17.27 4.83
N ILE A 148 0.51 16.09 4.26
CA ILE A 148 1.05 15.68 2.97
C ILE A 148 -0.11 15.40 2.03
N SER A 149 -0.26 16.19 0.97
CA SER A 149 -1.23 15.91 -0.09
C SER A 149 -0.63 15.03 -1.17
N PHE A 150 -1.47 14.27 -1.86
CA PHE A 150 -1.05 13.41 -2.95
C PHE A 150 -2.07 13.37 -4.10
N GLU A 151 -1.55 13.13 -5.30
CA GLU A 151 -2.29 13.00 -6.55
C GLU A 151 -1.81 11.75 -7.31
N PRO A 152 -2.69 10.78 -7.60
CA PRO A 152 -2.34 9.60 -8.41
C PRO A 152 -1.89 9.93 -9.83
N ILE A 153 -0.88 9.20 -10.32
CA ILE A 153 -0.30 9.31 -11.66
C ILE A 153 -0.52 8.02 -12.45
N LEU A 154 -0.27 6.88 -11.80
CA LEU A 154 -0.35 5.56 -12.41
C LEU A 154 -0.93 4.59 -11.40
N ARG A 155 -1.80 3.70 -11.87
CA ARG A 155 -2.40 2.62 -11.10
C ARG A 155 -1.71 1.30 -11.44
N PHE A 156 -1.39 0.53 -10.41
CA PHE A 156 -0.91 -0.84 -10.48
C PHE A 156 -1.94 -1.76 -9.80
N GLN A 157 -2.30 -2.84 -10.49
CA GLN A 157 -3.29 -3.81 -10.02
C GLN A 157 -2.60 -4.92 -9.22
N MET A 158 -2.92 -5.03 -7.93
CA MET A 158 -2.25 -6.00 -7.04
C MET A 158 -2.59 -7.45 -7.38
N LYS A 159 -3.66 -7.69 -8.16
CA LYS A 159 -4.02 -9.02 -8.66
C LYS A 159 -2.88 -9.72 -9.42
N GLY A 160 -2.05 -8.96 -10.13
CA GLY A 160 -0.90 -9.50 -10.88
C GLY A 160 0.18 -10.07 -9.97
N LEU A 161 0.14 -9.77 -8.66
CA LEU A 161 1.01 -10.35 -7.64
C LEU A 161 0.30 -11.46 -6.83
N GLY A 162 -0.87 -11.92 -7.27
CA GLY A 162 -1.64 -12.99 -6.62
C GLY A 162 -2.55 -12.51 -5.49
N TYR A 163 -2.74 -11.20 -5.27
CA TYR A 163 -3.71 -10.72 -4.28
C TYR A 163 -5.14 -11.02 -4.74
N ARG A 164 -5.78 -11.98 -4.06
CA ARG A 164 -7.15 -12.50 -4.34
C ARG A 164 -7.33 -13.09 -5.73
N HIS A 165 -6.22 -13.45 -6.36
CA HIS A 165 -6.28 -14.18 -7.60
C HIS A 165 -6.93 -15.55 -7.35
N GLN A 166 -7.95 -15.90 -8.14
CA GLN A 166 -8.74 -17.12 -7.92
C GLN A 166 -7.88 -18.39 -8.03
N LYS A 167 -6.99 -18.42 -9.03
CA LYS A 167 -6.07 -19.55 -9.28
C LYS A 167 -4.65 -19.37 -8.73
N TRP A 168 -4.07 -18.17 -8.74
CA TRP A 168 -2.69 -17.89 -8.34
C TRP A 168 -2.60 -17.03 -7.07
N ALA A 169 -3.47 -17.31 -6.09
CA ALA A 169 -3.43 -16.63 -4.80
C ALA A 169 -2.02 -16.71 -4.18
N HIS A 170 -1.51 -15.58 -3.68
CA HIS A 170 -0.17 -15.52 -3.12
C HIS A 170 -0.04 -16.38 -1.86
N GLY A 171 1.11 -17.03 -1.69
CA GLY A 171 1.41 -17.86 -0.53
C GLY A 171 0.76 -19.25 -0.54
N VAL A 172 0.25 -19.72 -1.68
CA VAL A 172 -0.34 -21.06 -1.86
C VAL A 172 0.64 -21.98 -2.59
N TRP A 173 0.78 -23.23 -2.15
CA TRP A 173 1.62 -24.22 -2.83
C TRP A 173 1.05 -24.58 -4.20
N ARG A 174 1.94 -24.71 -5.21
CA ARG A 174 1.55 -25.04 -6.60
C ARG A 174 2.26 -26.25 -7.16
N GLY A 175 2.94 -27.01 -6.31
CA GLY A 175 3.90 -28.02 -6.76
C GLY A 175 5.30 -27.44 -6.94
N GLU A 176 6.26 -28.31 -7.22
CA GLU A 176 7.69 -27.99 -7.30
C GLU A 176 8.01 -26.91 -8.36
N LEU A 177 7.28 -26.93 -9.48
CA LEU A 177 7.41 -25.95 -10.55
C LEU A 177 6.05 -25.75 -11.23
N ALA A 178 5.54 -24.53 -11.18
CA ALA A 178 4.32 -24.16 -11.87
C ALA A 178 4.46 -22.74 -12.43
N MET A 179 4.03 -22.54 -13.67
CA MET A 179 4.12 -21.27 -14.37
C MET A 179 2.86 -21.05 -15.21
N GLU A 180 2.35 -19.82 -15.20
CA GLU A 180 1.27 -19.35 -16.05
C GLU A 180 1.49 -17.88 -16.34
N GLY A 181 0.97 -17.40 -17.47
CA GLY A 181 1.05 -16.01 -17.88
C GLY A 181 -0.34 -15.49 -18.21
N GLU A 182 -0.63 -14.29 -17.73
CA GLU A 182 -1.90 -13.61 -17.96
C GLU A 182 -1.64 -12.16 -18.36
N VAL A 183 -2.55 -11.63 -19.18
CA VAL A 183 -2.51 -10.23 -19.63
C VAL A 183 -3.90 -9.66 -19.47
N TRP A 184 -3.99 -8.48 -18.86
CA TRP A 184 -5.24 -7.74 -18.70
C TRP A 184 -5.08 -6.34 -19.24
N ASP A 185 -6.11 -5.86 -19.93
CA ASP A 185 -6.30 -4.42 -20.10
C ASP A 185 -6.79 -3.86 -18.76
N CYS A 186 -5.94 -3.06 -18.10
CA CYS A 186 -6.24 -2.51 -16.79
C CYS A 186 -7.41 -1.51 -16.82
N GLU A 187 -7.72 -0.92 -17.98
CA GLU A 187 -8.79 0.07 -18.12
C GLU A 187 -10.17 -0.55 -18.27
N THR A 188 -10.26 -1.82 -18.69
CA THR A 188 -11.53 -2.54 -18.83
C THR A 188 -11.91 -3.35 -17.58
N LEU A 189 -11.06 -3.37 -16.56
CA LEU A 189 -11.33 -4.10 -15.32
C LEU A 189 -12.49 -3.46 -14.54
N ASP A 190 -13.43 -4.28 -14.08
CA ASP A 190 -14.45 -3.85 -13.11
C ASP A 190 -13.75 -3.36 -11.82
N PRO A 191 -13.84 -2.06 -11.48
CA PRO A 191 -13.13 -1.50 -10.33
C PRO A 191 -13.69 -1.95 -8.97
N LEU A 192 -14.87 -2.58 -8.96
CA LEU A 192 -15.53 -3.08 -7.74
C LEU A 192 -15.38 -4.59 -7.57
N ALA A 193 -14.86 -5.30 -8.58
CA ALA A 193 -14.61 -6.74 -8.44
C ALA A 193 -13.64 -7.01 -7.28
N VAL A 194 -13.90 -8.09 -6.54
CA VAL A 194 -13.20 -8.41 -5.29
C VAL A 194 -11.68 -8.51 -5.47
N ASP A 195 -11.21 -8.91 -6.65
CA ASP A 195 -9.82 -9.07 -7.05
C ASP A 195 -9.20 -7.79 -7.66
N ASN A 196 -9.99 -6.75 -7.91
CA ASN A 196 -9.54 -5.49 -8.50
C ASN A 196 -9.57 -4.29 -7.52
N VAL A 197 -10.16 -4.43 -6.34
CA VAL A 197 -10.24 -3.35 -5.32
C VAL A 197 -8.93 -3.14 -4.53
N HIS A 198 -7.97 -4.05 -4.64
CA HIS A 198 -6.64 -3.91 -4.05
C HIS A 198 -5.68 -3.35 -5.10
N ILE A 199 -5.24 -2.11 -4.90
CA ILE A 199 -4.39 -1.39 -5.86
C ILE A 199 -3.22 -0.71 -5.19
N GLN A 200 -2.17 -0.47 -5.95
CA GLN A 200 -1.14 0.52 -5.66
C GLN A 200 -1.24 1.67 -6.65
N GLN A 201 -0.99 2.88 -6.20
CA GLN A 201 -0.90 4.04 -7.08
C GLN A 201 0.44 4.74 -6.90
N LEU A 202 1.15 5.00 -7.99
CA LEU A 202 2.24 5.96 -8.01
C LEU A 202 1.62 7.35 -7.87
N VAL A 203 2.08 8.13 -6.90
CA VAL A 203 1.53 9.46 -6.60
C VAL A 203 2.59 10.55 -6.67
N ARG A 204 2.19 11.75 -7.09
CA ARG A 204 2.92 13.00 -6.83
C ARG A 204 2.50 13.51 -5.45
N THR A 205 3.43 13.98 -4.65
CA THR A 205 3.16 14.43 -3.27
C THR A 205 3.64 15.87 -3.03
N ARG A 206 2.97 16.56 -2.11
CA ARG A 206 3.35 17.91 -1.65
C ARG A 206 3.31 18.00 -0.14
N TRP A 207 4.31 18.64 0.45
CA TRP A 207 4.40 18.91 1.88
C TRP A 207 5.05 20.28 2.11
N GLY A 208 4.22 21.30 2.36
CA GLY A 208 4.67 22.68 2.21
C GLY A 208 5.22 22.93 0.81
N ASP A 209 6.44 23.46 0.72
CA ASP A 209 7.15 23.67 -0.55
C ASP A 209 7.82 22.40 -1.11
N ARG A 210 7.91 21.33 -0.30
CA ARG A 210 8.53 20.07 -0.72
C ARG A 210 7.66 19.40 -1.78
N ARG A 211 8.33 18.82 -2.76
CA ARG A 211 7.72 17.96 -3.79
C ARG A 211 8.32 16.57 -3.65
N GLY A 212 7.48 15.57 -3.78
CA GLY A 212 7.90 14.18 -3.67
C GLY A 212 7.13 13.28 -4.62
N VAL A 213 7.50 12.01 -4.57
CA VAL A 213 6.78 10.91 -5.22
C VAL A 213 6.67 9.75 -4.24
N GLY A 214 5.63 8.96 -4.37
CA GLY A 214 5.43 7.84 -3.47
C GLY A 214 4.48 6.81 -4.03
N ILE A 215 4.19 5.80 -3.21
CA ILE A 215 3.12 4.85 -3.47
C ILE A 215 2.01 5.15 -2.47
N VAL A 216 0.76 5.06 -2.92
CA VAL A 216 -0.41 4.89 -2.05
C VAL A 216 -1.04 3.57 -2.42
N GLU A 217 -0.81 2.56 -1.60
CA GLU A 217 -1.49 1.27 -1.66
C GLU A 217 -2.77 1.35 -0.86
N GLN A 218 -3.85 0.84 -1.42
CA GLN A 218 -5.13 0.79 -0.74
C GLN A 218 -5.82 -0.55 -0.92
N LEU A 219 -6.53 -0.94 0.13
CA LEU A 219 -7.53 -2.00 0.07
C LEU A 219 -8.64 -1.66 1.05
N CYS A 220 -9.88 -1.58 0.56
CA CYS A 220 -11.04 -1.42 1.41
C CYS A 220 -12.13 -2.42 1.04
N LEU A 221 -12.45 -3.34 1.95
CA LEU A 221 -13.64 -4.20 1.87
C LEU A 221 -14.59 -3.93 3.00
N GLY A 222 -15.87 -4.12 2.69
CA GLY A 222 -16.91 -3.91 3.66
C GLY A 222 -17.19 -2.42 3.85
N PRO A 223 -18.06 -2.12 4.83
CA PRO A 223 -18.37 -0.76 5.21
C PRO A 223 -17.13 -0.03 5.75
N HIS A 224 -17.07 1.27 5.51
CA HIS A 224 -16.07 2.17 6.07
C HIS A 224 -16.62 3.58 6.17
N ALA A 225 -16.92 4.03 7.40
CA ALA A 225 -17.71 5.24 7.66
C ALA A 225 -17.12 6.52 7.03
N THR A 226 -15.82 6.79 7.21
CA THR A 226 -15.18 8.00 6.69
C THR A 226 -15.01 8.01 5.17
N SER A 227 -14.95 6.82 4.55
CA SER A 227 -14.92 6.69 3.09
C SER A 227 -16.31 6.76 2.45
N GLY A 228 -17.38 6.63 3.25
CA GLY A 228 -18.76 6.58 2.75
C GLY A 228 -19.17 5.25 2.12
N PHE A 229 -18.41 4.17 2.33
CA PHE A 229 -18.78 2.84 1.84
C PHE A 229 -19.73 2.16 2.83
N ALA A 230 -20.88 1.69 2.36
CA ALA A 230 -21.91 1.05 3.19
C ALA A 230 -22.02 -0.46 2.94
N GLY A 231 -21.67 -0.91 1.73
CA GLY A 231 -21.76 -2.28 1.28
C GLY A 231 -20.42 -3.02 1.30
N PHE A 232 -20.45 -4.26 0.82
CA PHE A 232 -19.24 -5.07 0.74
C PHE A 232 -18.26 -4.58 -0.34
N LEU A 233 -18.81 -4.20 -1.51
CA LEU A 233 -18.08 -3.74 -2.70
C LEU A 233 -18.82 -2.59 -3.41
N ASP A 234 -19.68 -1.84 -2.72
CA ASP A 234 -20.24 -0.60 -3.27
C ASP A 234 -19.15 0.43 -3.54
N GLY A 235 -19.39 1.31 -4.52
CA GLY A 235 -18.51 2.42 -4.85
C GLY A 235 -18.87 3.70 -4.10
N ALA A 236 -17.93 4.65 -4.06
CA ALA A 236 -18.19 6.01 -3.59
C ALA A 236 -19.31 6.66 -4.43
N PRO A 237 -20.11 7.57 -3.82
CA PRO A 237 -21.10 8.35 -4.56
C PRO A 237 -20.48 9.24 -5.64
#